data_AF-A0A1C6F8V9-F1
#
_entry.id   AF-A0A1C6F8V9-F1
#
_cell.length_a   1.000
_cell.length_b   1.000
_cell.length_c   1.000
_cell.angle_alpha   90.00
_cell.angle_beta   90.00
_cell.angle_gamma   90.00
#
_symmetry.space_group_name_H-M   'P 1'
#
loop_
_entity.id
_entity.type
_entity.pdbx_description
1 polymer ?
#
loop_
_entity_poly.entity_id
_entity_poly.type
_entity_poly.pdbx_seq_one_letter_code
_entity_poly.pdbx_strand_id
1 'polypeptide(L)'
;MEHCKPRHPQDEIEHDKKATLEFKWMLGVCYGNSIEKGVKPEDTTCDAHKGNAELTINPFDELSVRKIKYKADGSIYSDDADINKDVAETLNLNCQALSLPQTRKNVLMAEKNRIMRKCKGKSQDAFMRELERTYEKLVQERNLIPYCGIIISWLEEKLKTS
;
A
#
# COMPACT_ATOMS: atom_id res chain seq x y z
N MET A 1 -7.33 13.97 8.21
CA MET A 1 -8.24 13.62 7.09
C MET A 1 -7.81 14.51 5.95
N GLU A 2 -7.49 13.97 4.78
CA GLU A 2 -6.94 14.75 3.66
C GLU A 2 -7.61 14.44 2.34
N HIS A 3 -7.46 15.31 1.36
CA HIS A 3 -8.05 15.16 0.03
C HIS A 3 -7.06 14.49 -0.94
N CYS A 4 -7.55 13.54 -1.75
CA CYS A 4 -6.78 12.95 -2.85
C CYS A 4 -6.33 13.99 -3.90
N LYS A 5 -7.06 15.10 -3.99
CA LYS A 5 -6.76 16.25 -4.84
C LYS A 5 -6.26 17.43 -4.01
N PRO A 6 -5.38 18.30 -4.52
CA PRO A 6 -4.96 19.50 -3.82
C PRO A 6 -6.17 20.38 -3.49
N ARG A 7 -6.20 20.92 -2.27
CA ARG A 7 -7.19 21.92 -1.86
C ARG A 7 -6.86 23.33 -2.33
N HIS A 8 -5.58 23.58 -2.57
CA HIS A 8 -5.02 24.86 -3.02
C HIS A 8 -3.89 24.59 -4.02
N PRO A 9 -4.21 24.26 -5.29
CA PRO A 9 -3.19 24.13 -6.31
C PRO A 9 -2.44 25.46 -6.48
N GLN A 10 -1.15 25.40 -6.79
CA GLN A 10 -0.27 26.60 -6.82
C GLN A 10 -0.72 27.65 -7.85
N ASP A 11 -1.46 27.22 -8.88
CA ASP A 11 -1.98 28.08 -9.96
C ASP A 11 -3.43 28.56 -9.71
N GLU A 12 -3.99 28.35 -8.51
CA GLU A 12 -5.36 28.75 -8.17
C GLU A 12 -5.48 30.28 -8.02
N ILE A 13 -6.12 30.94 -8.99
CA ILE A 13 -6.35 32.40 -8.98
C ILE A 13 -7.51 32.77 -8.04
N GLU A 14 -8.54 31.93 -7.94
CA GLU A 14 -9.69 32.09 -7.06
C GLU A 14 -9.99 30.78 -6.35
N HIS A 15 -10.09 30.81 -5.02
CA HIS A 15 -10.22 29.60 -4.22
C HIS A 15 -11.60 28.94 -4.35
N ASP A 16 -11.63 27.69 -4.85
CA ASP A 16 -12.85 26.88 -4.88
C ASP A 16 -13.17 26.29 -3.50
N LYS A 17 -13.93 27.06 -2.70
CA LYS A 17 -14.40 26.64 -1.38
C LYS A 17 -15.26 25.36 -1.41
N LYS A 18 -15.89 25.01 -2.55
CA LYS A 18 -16.70 23.78 -2.66
C LYS A 18 -15.83 22.54 -2.81
N ALA A 19 -14.71 22.64 -3.53
CA ALA A 19 -13.73 21.56 -3.67
C ALA A 19 -13.16 21.12 -2.32
N THR A 20 -12.95 22.07 -1.40
CA THR A 20 -12.47 21.83 -0.01
C THR A 20 -13.44 21.02 0.86
N LEU A 21 -14.72 20.94 0.48
CA LEU A 21 -15.77 20.22 1.20
C LEU A 21 -16.22 18.94 0.48
N GLU A 22 -15.52 18.53 -0.59
CA GLU A 22 -15.81 17.27 -1.28
C GLU A 22 -15.32 16.05 -0.50
N PHE A 23 -16.12 15.65 0.50
CA PHE A 23 -15.83 14.52 1.37
C PHE A 23 -15.61 13.17 0.65
N LYS A 24 -16.12 13.03 -0.57
CA LYS A 24 -15.91 11.83 -1.41
C LYS A 24 -14.42 11.58 -1.74
N TRP A 25 -13.58 12.62 -1.66
CA TRP A 25 -12.14 12.53 -1.90
C TRP A 25 -11.32 12.50 -0.61
N MET A 26 -11.97 12.47 0.56
CA MET A 26 -11.25 12.42 1.82
C MET A 26 -10.71 11.03 2.13
N LEU A 27 -9.48 11.00 2.60
CA LEU A 27 -8.76 9.82 3.07
C LEU A 27 -8.35 10.00 4.53
N GLY A 28 -8.34 8.89 5.26
CA GLY A 28 -7.60 8.80 6.51
C GLY A 28 -6.11 8.91 6.21
N VAL A 29 -5.41 9.82 6.90
CA VAL A 29 -3.96 10.01 6.70
C VAL A 29 -3.17 9.57 7.90
N CYS A 30 -2.00 9.02 7.59
CA CYS A 30 -0.96 8.76 8.57
C CYS A 30 -0.21 10.07 8.84
N TYR A 31 0.27 10.28 10.07
CA TYR A 31 1.12 11.44 10.38
C TYR A 31 2.46 11.42 9.65
N GLY A 32 2.80 10.35 8.93
CA GLY A 32 3.92 10.39 7.99
C GLY A 32 5.28 10.63 8.63
N ASN A 33 5.48 10.16 9.87
CA ASN A 33 6.65 10.48 10.71
C ASN A 33 6.79 11.97 11.11
N SER A 34 5.78 12.82 10.92
CA SER A 34 5.92 14.26 11.13
C SER A 34 5.56 14.76 12.54
N ILE A 35 5.27 13.86 13.49
CA ILE A 35 4.88 14.24 14.86
C ILE A 35 6.09 14.75 15.65
N GLU A 36 7.25 14.12 15.43
CA GLU A 36 8.47 14.46 16.14
C GLU A 36 9.14 15.71 15.56
N LYS A 37 9.69 16.57 16.42
CA LYS A 37 10.40 17.77 15.99
C LYS A 37 11.76 17.39 15.41
N GLY A 38 12.12 18.01 14.29
CA GLY A 38 13.43 17.82 13.65
C GLY A 38 13.54 16.60 12.74
N VAL A 39 12.42 15.92 12.45
CA VAL A 39 12.38 14.88 11.42
C VAL A 39 12.72 15.50 10.08
N LYS A 40 13.64 14.85 9.37
CA LYS A 40 14.08 15.32 8.06
C LYS A 40 13.00 15.05 7.01
N PRO A 41 12.80 15.93 6.02
CA PRO A 41 11.81 15.72 4.98
C PRO A 41 11.91 14.34 4.31
N GLU A 42 13.12 13.87 4.02
CA GLU A 42 13.37 12.55 3.40
C GLU A 42 12.93 11.35 4.27
N ASP A 43 12.76 11.55 5.58
CA ASP A 43 12.31 10.53 6.53
C ASP A 43 10.78 10.62 6.77
N THR A 44 10.09 11.57 6.15
CA THR A 44 8.62 11.65 6.17
C THR A 44 7.99 10.78 5.09
N THR A 45 6.70 10.44 5.26
CA THR A 45 5.94 9.61 4.30
C THR A 45 4.48 10.07 4.22
N CYS A 46 3.68 9.42 3.39
CA CYS A 46 2.26 9.70 3.19
C CYS A 46 2.06 11.20 2.82
N ASP A 47 1.09 11.83 3.47
CA ASP A 47 0.73 13.23 3.28
C ASP A 47 1.83 14.21 3.67
N ALA A 48 2.56 13.94 4.76
CA ALA A 48 3.64 14.79 5.23
C ALA A 48 4.77 14.96 4.19
N HIS A 49 5.06 13.89 3.43
CA HIS A 49 6.04 13.94 2.35
C HIS A 49 5.47 14.50 1.05
N LYS A 50 4.23 14.12 0.71
CA LYS A 50 3.53 14.56 -0.52
C LYS A 50 3.35 16.07 -0.57
N GLY A 51 2.95 16.69 0.53
CA GLY A 51 2.51 18.08 0.56
C GLY A 51 1.40 18.34 -0.48
N ASN A 52 1.61 19.37 -1.31
CA ASN A 52 0.64 19.79 -2.32
C ASN A 52 0.74 19.04 -3.67
N ALA A 53 1.65 18.07 -3.81
CA ALA A 53 1.78 17.32 -5.05
C ALA A 53 0.47 16.57 -5.39
N GLU A 54 0.09 16.56 -6.67
CA GLU A 54 -1.00 15.71 -7.16
C GLU A 54 -0.57 14.25 -7.23
N LEU A 55 -1.54 13.35 -7.05
CA LEU A 55 -1.34 11.92 -7.20
C LEU A 55 -2.13 11.41 -8.40
N THR A 56 -1.48 10.55 -9.17
CA THR A 56 -2.08 9.73 -10.23
C THR A 56 -2.69 8.46 -9.67
N ILE A 57 -2.09 7.88 -8.62
CA ILE A 57 -2.65 6.74 -7.89
C ILE A 57 -3.99 7.14 -7.26
N ASN A 58 -5.04 6.39 -7.59
CA ASN A 58 -6.38 6.61 -7.08
C ASN A 58 -6.79 5.45 -6.15
N PRO A 59 -6.80 5.64 -4.83
CA PRO A 59 -7.17 4.59 -3.88
C PRO A 59 -8.64 4.18 -3.95
N PHE A 60 -9.50 4.95 -4.62
CA PHE A 60 -10.90 4.59 -4.89
C PHE A 60 -11.06 3.70 -6.13
N ASP A 61 -10.01 3.57 -6.95
CA ASP A 61 -10.00 2.70 -8.12
C ASP A 61 -9.15 1.45 -7.83
N GLU A 62 -9.82 0.29 -7.72
CA GLU A 62 -9.15 -0.98 -7.47
C GLU A 62 -8.12 -1.31 -8.57
N LEU A 63 -8.37 -0.93 -9.82
CA LEU A 63 -7.43 -1.17 -10.91
C LEU A 63 -6.17 -0.33 -10.76
N SER A 64 -6.30 0.92 -10.30
CA SER A 64 -5.18 1.80 -9.97
C SER A 64 -4.34 1.20 -8.84
N VAL A 65 -4.97 0.77 -7.74
CA VAL A 65 -4.27 0.15 -6.60
C VAL A 65 -3.58 -1.15 -6.98
N ARG A 66 -4.18 -1.97 -7.85
CA ARG A 66 -3.61 -3.24 -8.34
C ARG A 66 -2.36 -3.07 -9.19
N LYS A 67 -2.04 -1.86 -9.66
CA LYS A 67 -0.76 -1.58 -10.35
C LYS A 67 0.42 -1.51 -9.37
N ILE A 68 0.18 -1.46 -8.06
CA ILE A 68 1.24 -1.55 -7.05
C ILE A 68 1.73 -3.00 -6.94
N LYS A 69 3.02 -3.19 -7.11
CA LYS A 69 3.72 -4.47 -7.04
C LYS A 69 4.67 -4.52 -5.86
N TYR A 70 5.05 -5.73 -5.48
CA TYR A 70 5.89 -5.99 -4.31
C TYR A 70 7.17 -6.72 -4.71
N LYS A 71 8.28 -6.35 -4.08
CA LYS A 71 9.56 -7.05 -4.16
C LYS A 71 9.74 -7.98 -2.97
N ALA A 72 10.68 -8.92 -3.08
CA ALA A 72 10.97 -9.90 -2.03
C ALA A 72 11.51 -9.28 -0.73
N ASP A 73 12.12 -8.10 -0.81
CA ASP A 73 12.59 -7.31 0.35
C ASP A 73 11.46 -6.52 1.03
N GLY A 74 10.24 -6.55 0.47
CA GLY A 74 9.08 -5.82 0.95
C GLY A 74 8.92 -4.41 0.37
N SER A 75 9.84 -3.96 -0.50
CA SER A 75 9.71 -2.69 -1.21
C SER A 75 8.56 -2.77 -2.23
N ILE A 76 7.89 -1.64 -2.46
CA ILE A 76 6.82 -1.53 -3.47
C ILE A 76 7.27 -0.73 -4.69
N TYR A 77 6.68 -1.01 -5.84
CA TYR A 77 6.96 -0.33 -7.11
C TYR A 77 5.75 -0.45 -8.05
N SER A 78 5.81 0.18 -9.23
CA SER A 78 4.86 -0.07 -10.32
C SER A 78 5.58 -0.11 -11.67
N ASP A 79 5.00 -0.79 -12.65
CA ASP A 79 5.44 -0.69 -14.05
C ASP A 79 4.92 0.60 -14.71
N ASP A 80 3.86 1.17 -14.13
CA ASP A 80 3.31 2.47 -14.53
C ASP A 80 4.18 3.56 -13.89
N ALA A 81 4.84 4.37 -14.72
CA ALA A 81 5.87 5.30 -14.26
C ALA A 81 5.31 6.38 -13.33
N ASP A 82 4.10 6.87 -13.59
CA ASP A 82 3.47 7.92 -12.78
C ASP A 82 3.05 7.36 -11.42
N ILE A 83 2.46 6.17 -11.40
CA ILE A 83 2.12 5.49 -10.13
C ILE A 83 3.39 5.09 -9.37
N ASN A 84 4.45 4.66 -10.06
CA ASN A 84 5.71 4.34 -9.41
C ASN A 84 6.31 5.57 -8.72
N LYS A 85 6.31 6.72 -9.41
CA LYS A 85 6.72 8.00 -8.81
C LYS A 85 5.86 8.33 -7.60
N ASP A 86 4.54 8.19 -7.69
CA ASP A 86 3.64 8.47 -6.57
C ASP A 86 3.99 7.64 -5.33
N VAL A 87 4.14 6.33 -5.48
CA VAL A 87 4.36 5.44 -4.32
C VAL A 87 5.80 5.47 -3.81
N ALA A 88 6.79 5.56 -4.69
CA ALA A 88 8.20 5.46 -4.31
C ALA A 88 8.79 6.81 -3.91
N GLU A 89 8.38 7.90 -4.57
CA GLU A 89 8.97 9.23 -4.40
C GLU A 89 7.99 10.17 -3.71
N THR A 90 6.83 10.47 -4.32
CA THR A 90 5.89 11.48 -3.80
C THR A 90 5.39 11.16 -2.40
N LEU A 91 4.97 9.91 -2.17
CA LEU A 91 4.49 9.43 -0.86
C LEU A 91 5.60 8.77 -0.03
N ASN A 92 6.78 8.53 -0.60
CA ASN A 92 7.92 7.86 0.04
C ASN A 92 7.52 6.58 0.80
N LEU A 93 6.73 5.69 0.18
CA LEU A 93 6.19 4.49 0.86
C LEU A 93 7.23 3.36 1.01
N ASN A 94 8.46 3.58 0.57
CA ASN A 94 9.63 2.72 0.82
C ASN A 94 10.59 3.32 1.86
N CYS A 95 10.14 4.33 2.62
CA CYS A 95 10.93 4.98 3.66
C CYS A 95 11.57 3.98 4.64
N GLN A 96 12.91 4.04 4.73
CA GLN A 96 13.69 3.15 5.59
C GLN A 96 13.67 3.57 7.06
N ALA A 97 13.56 4.88 7.35
CA ALA A 97 13.47 5.39 8.71
C ALA A 97 12.26 4.82 9.47
N LEU A 98 11.16 4.55 8.75
CA LEU A 98 9.96 3.89 9.28
C LEU A 98 9.95 2.36 9.10
N SER A 99 11.00 1.77 8.53
CA SER A 99 11.11 0.34 8.26
C SER A 99 9.90 -0.22 7.49
N LEU A 100 9.32 0.56 6.56
CA LEU A 100 8.09 0.15 5.85
C LEU A 100 8.33 -1.13 5.02
N PRO A 101 9.41 -1.24 4.20
CA PRO A 101 9.69 -2.47 3.47
C PRO A 101 9.91 -3.67 4.39
N GLN A 102 10.71 -3.49 5.44
CA GLN A 102 11.00 -4.57 6.39
C GLN A 102 9.74 -5.04 7.12
N THR A 103 8.82 -4.14 7.46
CA THR A 103 7.53 -4.49 8.06
C THR A 103 6.67 -5.32 7.11
N ARG A 104 6.56 -4.92 5.84
CA ARG A 104 5.85 -5.72 4.81
C ARG A 104 6.46 -7.10 4.65
N LYS A 105 7.79 -7.18 4.58
CA LYS A 105 8.53 -8.45 4.50
C LYS A 105 8.24 -9.36 5.71
N ASN A 106 8.25 -8.79 6.92
CA ASN A 106 7.95 -9.54 8.14
C ASN A 106 6.52 -10.11 8.13
N VAL A 107 5.54 -9.33 7.66
CA VAL A 107 4.15 -9.79 7.50
C VAL A 107 4.06 -10.94 6.50
N LEU A 108 4.72 -10.84 5.34
CA LEU A 108 4.78 -11.94 4.37
C LEU A 108 5.43 -13.20 4.96
N MET A 109 6.56 -13.04 5.66
CA MET A 109 7.27 -14.15 6.28
C MET A 109 6.44 -14.83 7.37
N ALA A 110 5.75 -14.06 8.20
CA ALA A 110 4.87 -14.59 9.22
C ALA A 110 3.74 -15.44 8.61
N GLU A 111 3.14 -14.97 7.52
CA GLU A 111 2.08 -15.68 6.83
C GLU A 111 2.58 -16.95 6.14
N LYS A 112 3.72 -16.88 5.43
CA LYS A 112 4.39 -18.07 4.89
C LYS A 112 4.66 -19.10 5.99
N ASN A 113 5.20 -18.67 7.12
CA ASN A 113 5.48 -19.54 8.27
C ASN A 113 4.21 -20.13 8.88
N ARG A 114 3.09 -19.40 8.90
CA ARG A 114 1.78 -19.92 9.33
C ARG A 114 1.33 -21.06 8.43
N ILE A 115 1.35 -20.85 7.10
CA ILE A 115 0.91 -21.82 6.11
C ILE A 115 1.82 -23.06 6.12
N MET A 116 3.15 -22.87 6.10
CA MET A 116 4.12 -23.97 6.15
C MET A 116 3.98 -24.83 7.39
N ARG A 117 3.75 -24.23 8.57
CA ARG A 117 3.49 -24.99 9.81
C ARG A 117 2.18 -25.77 9.74
N LYS A 118 1.12 -25.17 9.22
CA LYS A 118 -0.21 -25.81 9.09
C LYS A 118 -0.23 -26.96 8.08
N CYS A 119 0.64 -26.90 7.07
CA CYS A 119 0.75 -27.90 6.02
C CYS A 119 1.95 -28.85 6.17
N LYS A 120 2.66 -28.80 7.31
CA LYS A 120 3.76 -29.72 7.61
C LYS A 120 3.28 -31.17 7.54
N GLY A 121 3.91 -31.96 6.67
CA GLY A 121 3.57 -33.38 6.46
C GLY A 121 2.28 -33.63 5.67
N LYS A 122 1.67 -32.60 5.06
CA LYS A 122 0.49 -32.74 4.20
C LYS A 122 0.85 -32.82 2.72
N SER A 123 -0.08 -33.28 1.90
CA SER A 123 0.08 -33.33 0.44
C SER A 123 0.16 -31.94 -0.18
N GLN A 124 0.67 -31.89 -1.42
CA GLN A 124 0.69 -30.66 -2.22
C GLN A 124 -0.72 -30.08 -2.41
N ASP A 125 -1.74 -30.90 -2.64
CA ASP A 125 -3.12 -30.43 -2.78
C ASP A 125 -3.64 -29.75 -1.50
N ALA A 126 -3.25 -30.27 -0.33
CA ALA A 126 -3.62 -29.65 0.95
C ALA A 126 -2.90 -28.31 1.16
N PHE A 127 -1.69 -28.15 0.62
CA PHE A 127 -0.99 -26.87 0.59
C PHE A 127 -1.69 -25.88 -0.35
N MET A 128 -2.05 -26.30 -1.56
CA MET A 128 -2.79 -25.46 -2.53
C MET A 128 -4.12 -24.97 -1.97
N ARG A 129 -4.91 -25.86 -1.36
CA ARG A 129 -6.17 -25.47 -0.69
C ARG A 129 -5.99 -24.46 0.43
N GLU A 130 -4.85 -24.49 1.15
CA GLU A 130 -4.58 -23.49 2.18
C GLU A 130 -4.21 -22.12 1.56
N LEU A 131 -3.52 -22.10 0.41
CA LEU A 131 -3.26 -20.87 -0.34
C LEU A 131 -4.57 -20.25 -0.83
N GLU A 132 -5.43 -21.05 -1.47
CA GLU A 132 -6.75 -20.65 -1.97
C GLU A 132 -7.62 -20.09 -0.83
N ARG A 133 -7.74 -20.83 0.28
CA ARG A 133 -8.51 -20.37 1.45
C ARG A 133 -7.98 -19.07 2.03
N THR A 134 -6.66 -18.88 2.04
CA THR A 134 -6.05 -17.63 2.54
C THR A 134 -6.35 -16.47 1.60
N TYR A 135 -6.30 -16.73 0.28
CA TYR A 135 -6.66 -15.75 -0.74
C TYR A 135 -8.14 -15.36 -0.67
N GLU A 136 -9.06 -16.33 -0.57
CA GLU A 136 -10.51 -16.10 -0.41
C GLU A 136 -10.80 -15.23 0.82
N LYS A 137 -10.17 -15.54 1.95
CA LYS A 137 -10.34 -14.75 3.18
C LYS A 137 -9.91 -13.28 2.99
N LEU A 138 -8.76 -13.04 2.37
CA LEU A 138 -8.25 -11.68 2.19
C LEU A 138 -9.00 -10.91 1.11
N VAL A 139 -9.30 -11.55 -0.01
CA VAL A 139 -9.83 -10.90 -1.21
C VAL A 139 -11.35 -10.95 -1.25
N GLN A 140 -11.99 -12.10 -1.03
CA GLN A 140 -13.44 -12.23 -1.16
C GLN A 140 -14.18 -11.82 0.12
N GLU A 141 -13.73 -12.31 1.28
CA GLU A 141 -14.35 -11.97 2.57
C GLU A 141 -13.93 -10.59 3.09
N ARG A 142 -12.98 -9.92 2.41
CA ARG A 142 -12.42 -8.60 2.79
C ARG A 142 -11.92 -8.55 4.24
N ASN A 143 -11.41 -9.67 4.75
CA ASN A 143 -10.78 -9.75 6.07
C ASN A 143 -9.35 -9.18 6.03
N LEU A 144 -9.25 -7.89 5.69
CA LEU A 144 -7.98 -7.20 5.45
C LEU A 144 -7.22 -7.00 6.76
N ILE A 145 -5.92 -7.25 6.70
CA ILE A 145 -4.97 -6.98 7.79
C ILE A 145 -3.93 -5.96 7.32
N PRO A 146 -3.27 -5.22 8.23
CA PRO A 146 -2.18 -4.32 7.86
C PRO A 146 -1.16 -5.01 6.95
N TYR A 147 -0.79 -4.34 5.87
CA TYR A 147 0.16 -4.83 4.86
C TYR A 147 -0.27 -6.08 4.10
N CYS A 148 -1.55 -6.48 4.09
CA CYS A 148 -2.01 -7.68 3.38
C CYS A 148 -1.74 -7.70 1.86
N GLY A 149 -1.53 -6.56 1.22
CA GLY A 149 -1.25 -6.48 -0.22
C GLY A 149 -0.04 -7.31 -0.66
N ILE A 150 1.04 -7.38 0.14
CA ILE A 150 2.21 -8.23 -0.19
C ILE A 150 1.88 -9.73 -0.10
N ILE A 151 0.98 -10.11 0.81
CA ILE A 151 0.51 -11.50 0.94
C ILE A 151 -0.34 -11.84 -0.29
N ILE A 152 -1.27 -10.97 -0.66
CA ILE A 152 -2.14 -11.14 -1.82
C ILE A 152 -1.31 -11.30 -3.09
N SER A 153 -0.34 -10.40 -3.33
CA SER A 153 0.58 -10.47 -4.48
C SER A 153 1.31 -11.82 -4.55
N TRP A 154 1.86 -12.28 -3.43
CA TRP A 154 2.55 -13.57 -3.37
C TRP A 154 1.60 -14.76 -3.61
N LEU A 155 0.37 -14.71 -3.07
CA LEU A 155 -0.64 -15.74 -3.31
C LEU A 155 -1.05 -15.80 -4.79
N GLU A 156 -1.32 -14.65 -5.42
CA GLU A 156 -1.68 -14.58 -6.83
C GLU A 156 -0.57 -15.16 -7.72
N GLU A 157 0.70 -14.87 -7.44
CA GLU A 157 1.84 -15.47 -8.16
C GLU A 157 1.87 -17.01 -8.00
N LYS A 158 1.66 -17.51 -6.78
CA LYS A 158 1.69 -18.95 -6.51
C LYS A 158 0.51 -19.68 -7.13
N LEU A 159 -0.68 -19.10 -7.09
CA LEU A 159 -1.89 -19.67 -7.65
C LEU A 159 -1.93 -19.60 -9.19
N LYS A 160 -1.25 -18.62 -9.82
CA LYS A 160 -1.08 -18.58 -11.29
C LYS A 160 -0.08 -19.60 -11.83
N THR A 161 0.87 -20.04 -11.00
CA THR A 161 1.94 -20.98 -11.38
C THR A 161 1.57 -22.44 -11.08
N SER A 162 0.38 -22.68 -10.50
CA SER A 162 -0.11 -24.01 -10.13
C SER A 162 -1.21 -24.46 -11.10
#